data_AF-A0A1B8ECX0-F1
#
_entry.id   AF-A0A1B8ECX0-F1
#
_cell.length_a   1.000
_cell.length_b   1.000
_cell.length_c   1.000
_cell.angle_alpha   90.00
_cell.angle_beta   90.00
_cell.angle_gamma   90.00
#
_symmetry.space_group_name_H-M   'P 1'
#
loop_
_entity.id
_entity.type
_entity.pdbx_description
1 polymer ?
#
loop_
_entity_poly.entity_id
_entity_poly.type
_entity_poly.pdbx_seq_one_letter_code
_entity_poly.pdbx_strand_id
1 'polypeptide(L)' 'MPVAIVTGSSRGIGRAIALQLADDGMDIEEGPELQTAEDIANIVSFLASDKAKMITGQSMIVDGGIVFS' A
#
# COMPACT_ATOMS: atom_id res chain seq x y z
N MET A 1 2.62 27.16 -1.50
CA MET A 1 1.88 26.32 -0.53
C MET A 1 2.66 25.04 -0.37
N PRO A 2 3.04 24.64 0.85
CA PRO A 2 3.79 23.41 1.07
C PRO A 2 2.89 22.17 0.94
N VAL A 3 3.41 21.12 0.32
CA VAL A 3 2.69 19.86 0.05
C VAL A 3 3.42 18.72 0.75
N ALA A 4 2.66 17.81 1.37
CA ALA A 4 3.20 16.61 2.00
C ALA A 4 2.53 15.36 1.44
N ILE A 5 3.33 14.32 1.19
CA ILE A 5 2.87 13.00 0.76
C ILE A 5 3.00 12.05 1.94
N VAL A 6 1.90 11.43 2.35
CA VAL A 6 1.86 10.45 3.45
C VAL A 6 1.41 9.11 2.90
N THR A 7 2.30 8.13 2.87
CA THR A 7 1.96 6.75 2.50
C THR A 7 1.33 6.01 3.68
N GLY A 8 0.33 5.16 3.42
CA GLY A 8 -0.37 4.42 4.48
C GLY A 8 -1.28 5.29 5.38
N SER A 9 -1.77 6.43 4.88
CA SER A 9 -2.63 7.39 5.60
C SER A 9 -4.04 6.88 5.95
N SER A 10 -4.43 5.69 5.47
CA SER A 10 -5.77 5.17 5.70
C SER A 10 -6.01 4.68 7.12
N ARG A 11 -4.97 4.26 7.88
CA ARG A 11 -5.10 3.70 9.24
C ARG A 11 -3.85 3.94 10.10
N GLY A 12 -3.99 3.70 11.41
CA GLY A 12 -2.87 3.69 12.35
C GLY A 12 -2.08 5.01 12.38
N ILE A 13 -0.76 4.88 12.45
CA ILE A 13 0.17 6.03 12.60
C ILE A 13 0.15 6.91 11.34
N GLY A 14 0.07 6.33 10.14
CA GLY A 14 0.00 7.10 8.89
C GLY A 14 -1.20 8.03 8.83
N ARG A 15 -2.38 7.56 9.30
CA ARG A 15 -3.59 8.39 9.40
C ARG A 15 -3.42 9.54 10.39
N ALA A 16 -2.84 9.28 11.55
CA ALA A 16 -2.61 10.31 12.55
C ALA A 16 -1.67 11.42 12.04
N ILE A 17 -0.61 11.04 11.31
CA ILE A 17 0.33 11.98 10.71
C ILE A 17 -0.33 12.80 9.60
N ALA A 18 -1.12 12.16 8.72
CA ALA A 18 -1.83 12.85 7.65
C ALA A 18 -2.83 13.89 8.18
N LEU A 19 -3.59 13.55 9.23
CA LEU A 19 -4.53 14.46 9.87
C LEU A 19 -3.81 15.66 10.52
N GLN A 20 -2.71 15.42 11.23
CA GLN A 20 -1.95 16.50 11.83
C GLN A 20 -1.37 17.47 10.78
N LEU A 21 -0.85 16.94 9.68
CA LEU A 21 -0.31 17.78 8.60
C LEU A 21 -1.42 18.59 7.90
N ALA A 22 -2.62 18.03 7.77
CA ALA A 22 -3.78 18.76 7.26
C ALA A 22 -4.19 19.91 8.20
N ASP A 23 -4.20 19.66 9.52
CA ASP A 23 -4.47 20.69 10.55
C ASP A 23 -3.42 21.81 10.50
N ASP A 24 -2.17 21.48 10.17
CA ASP A 24 -1.08 22.44 9.99
C ASP A 24 -1.17 23.22 8.66
N GLY A 25 -2.21 22.97 7.84
CA GLY A 25 -2.48 23.68 6.60
C GLY A 25 -1.71 23.18 5.38
N MET A 26 -1.19 21.94 5.43
CA MET A 26 -0.57 21.29 4.29
C MET A 26 -1.63 20.72 3.35
N ASP A 27 -1.38 20.82 2.04
CA ASP A 27 -2.17 20.10 1.06
C ASP A 27 -1.78 18.61 1.10
N ILE A 28 -2.76 17.75 1.35
CA ILE A 28 -2.58 16.29 1.44
C ILE A 28 -3.11 15.65 0.16
N GLU A 29 -2.22 15.04 -0.62
CA GLU A 29 -2.63 14.16 -1.71
C GLU A 29 -2.74 12.72 -1.19
N GLU A 30 -3.96 12.17 -1.20
CA GLU A 30 -4.16 10.73 -1.10
C GLU A 30 -3.74 10.09 -2.42
N GLY A 31 -2.74 9.22 -2.37
CA GLY A 31 -2.23 8.51 -3.55
C GLY A 31 -3.29 7.62 -4.23
N PRO A 32 -3.01 7.07 -5.42
CA PRO A 32 -3.92 6.18 -6.15
C PRO A 32 -4.36 4.99 -5.29
N GLU A 33 -5.50 4.37 -5.62
CA GLU A 33 -6.16 3.25 -4.90
C GLU A 33 -5.14 2.38 -4.16
N LEU A 34 -4.96 2.69 -2.87
CA LEU A 34 -3.84 2.20 -2.10
C LEU A 34 -4.05 0.73 -1.81
N GLN A 35 -3.02 -0.04 -2.09
CA GLN A 35 -3.00 -1.46 -1.81
C GLN A 35 -3.33 -1.73 -0.34
N THR A 36 -4.24 -2.65 -0.12
CA THR A 36 -4.79 -2.98 1.19
C THR A 36 -4.12 -4.22 1.76
N ALA A 37 -4.32 -4.46 3.06
CA ALA A 37 -3.92 -5.73 3.68
C ALA A 37 -4.62 -6.94 3.04
N GLU A 38 -5.80 -6.73 2.46
CA GLU A 38 -6.58 -7.78 1.79
C GLU A 38 -5.91 -8.25 0.50
N ASP A 39 -5.26 -7.34 -0.23
CA ASP A 39 -4.51 -7.68 -1.45
C ASP A 39 -3.32 -8.61 -1.15
N ILE A 40 -2.62 -8.35 -0.04
CA ILE A 40 -1.55 -9.24 0.46
C ILE A 40 -2.13 -10.57 0.96
N ALA A 41 -3.25 -10.55 1.70
CA ALA A 41 -3.90 -11.76 2.18
C ALA A 41 -4.34 -12.66 1.01
N ASN A 42 -4.83 -12.08 -0.09
CA ASN A 42 -5.27 -12.80 -1.27
C ASN A 42 -4.11 -13.50 -2.01
N ILE A 43 -2.96 -12.83 -2.19
CA ILE A 43 -1.79 -13.49 -2.80
C ILE A 43 -1.25 -14.61 -1.91
N VAL A 44 -1.25 -14.42 -0.58
CA VAL A 44 -0.82 -15.45 0.37
C VAL A 44 -1.76 -16.65 0.32
N SER A 45 -3.07 -16.40 0.29
CA SER A 45 -4.10 -17.44 0.16
C SER A 45 -3.93 -18.25 -1.13
N PHE A 46 -3.65 -17.58 -2.25
CA PHE A 46 -3.34 -18.25 -3.52
C PHE A 46 -2.06 -19.10 -3.43
N LEU A 47 -0.97 -18.53 -2.92
CA LEU A 47 0.33 -19.22 -2.80
C LEU A 47 0.29 -20.42 -1.85
N ALA A 48 -0.58 -20.38 -0.82
CA ALA A 48 -0.79 -21.48 0.11
C ALA A 48 -1.67 -22.61 -0.47
N SER A 49 -2.32 -22.39 -1.62
CA SER A 49 -3.22 -23.37 -2.24
C SER A 49 -2.50 -24.35 -3.17
N ASP A 50 -3.12 -25.50 -3.45
CA ASP A 50 -2.59 -26.50 -4.41
C ASP A 50 -2.35 -25.95 -5.82
N LYS A 51 -2.99 -24.82 -6.17
CA LYS A 51 -2.82 -24.16 -7.45
C LYS A 51 -1.40 -23.60 -7.65
N ALA A 52 -0.70 -23.32 -6.56
CA ALA A 52 0.64 -22.73 -6.58
C ALA A 52 1.76 -23.76 -6.32
N LYS A 53 1.48 -25.08 -6.36
CA LYS A 53 2.45 -26.14 -5.97
C LYS A 53 3.81 -26.11 -6.68
N MET A 54 3.89 -25.51 -7.88
CA MET A 54 5.12 -25.41 -8.67
C MET A 54 5.81 -24.04 -8.52
N ILE A 55 5.27 -23.14 -7.71
CA ILE A 55 5.78 -21.78 -7.51
C ILE A 55 6.64 -21.78 -6.25
N THR A 56 7.96 -21.87 -6.42
CA THR A 56 8.91 -21.91 -5.30
C THR A 56 10.13 -21.02 -5.58
N GLY A 57 10.74 -20.50 -4.51
CA GLY A 57 11.97 -19.68 -4.61
C GLY A 57 11.78 -18.30 -5.25
N GLN A 58 10.54 -17.86 -5.47
CA GLN A 58 10.24 -16.57 -6.09
C GLN A 58 9.89 -15.50 -5.04
N SER A 59 10.30 -14.27 -5.28
CA SER A 59 9.75 -13.09 -4.61
C SER A 59 8.66 -12.49 -5.49
N MET A 60 7.47 -12.25 -4.95
CA MET A 60 6.36 -11.65 -5.70
C MET A 60 6.16 -10.20 -5.32
N ILE A 61 6.12 -9.34 -6.33
CA ILE A 61 5.76 -7.94 -6.18
C ILE A 61 4.24 -7.84 -6.30
N VAL A 62 3.63 -7.24 -5.28
CA VAL A 62 2.22 -6.88 -5.28
C VAL A 62 2.24 -5.40 -5.01
N ASP A 63 2.12 -4.57 -6.05
CA ASP A 63 2.19 -3.11 -5.96
C ASP A 63 1.19 -2.40 -6.89
N GLY A 64 0.30 -3.15 -7.55
CA GLY A 64 -0.61 -2.60 -8.56
C GLY A 64 0.04 -2.43 -9.95
N GLY A 65 1.22 -3.02 -10.18
CA GLY A 65 1.92 -2.93 -11.46
C GLY A 65 2.74 -1.66 -11.62
N ILE A 66 3.21 -1.09 -10.49
CA ILE A 66 4.01 0.14 -10.50
C ILE A 66 5.42 -0.19 -10.99
N VAL A 67 5.81 0.39 -12.12
CA VAL A 67 7.16 0.25 -12.68
C VAL A 67 7.85 1.61 -12.62
N PHE A 68 8.95 1.67 -11.87
CA PHE A 68 9.83 2.84 -11.88
C PHE A 68 10.90 2.63 -12.97
N SER A 69 10.86 3.50 -13.98
CA SER A 69 11.83 3.54 -15.10
C SER A 69 12.82 4.69 -14.94
#